data_AF-F8ID33-F1
#
_entry.id   AF-F8ID33-F1
#
_cell.length_a   1.000
_cell.length_b   1.000
_cell.length_c   1.000
_cell.angle_alpha   90.00
_cell.angle_beta   90.00
_cell.angle_gamma   90.00
#
_symmetry.space_group_name_H-M   'P 1'
#
loop_
_entity.id
_entity.type
_entity.pdbx_description
1 polymer ?
#
loop_
_entity_poly.entity_id
_entity_poly.type
_entity_poly.pdbx_seq_one_letter_code
_entity_poly.pdbx_strand_id
1 'polypeptide(L)'
;MTLHVEGLGDVLFVHGSPRSDEEAIRRDTPEAEILPMVAHVCEPIIVCGHTHIQFDRMVAGKRIVNPGSVGLPSAARGACWALIGTEIELRETLYDFEHAAAEIRKSGVPMAGEFADHILNPPVAGP
;
A
#
# COMPACT_ATOMS: atom_id res chain seq x y z
N MET A 1 10.87 -9.31 0.16
CA MET A 1 11.67 -9.86 -0.97
C MET A 1 12.37 -8.72 -1.69
N THR A 2 13.53 -8.93 -2.29
CA THR A 2 14.23 -7.89 -3.07
C THR A 2 14.23 -8.26 -4.54
N LEU A 3 13.95 -7.30 -5.41
CA LEU A 3 14.01 -7.46 -6.87
C LEU A 3 14.86 -6.35 -7.48
N HIS A 4 15.68 -6.73 -8.46
CA HIS A 4 16.39 -5.76 -9.28
C HIS A 4 15.45 -5.25 -10.37
N VAL A 5 15.26 -3.92 -10.44
CA VAL A 5 14.44 -3.26 -11.45
C VAL A 5 15.34 -2.35 -12.28
N GLU A 6 15.29 -2.53 -13.60
CA GLU A 6 16.07 -1.73 -14.53
C GLU A 6 15.74 -0.23 -14.37
N GLY A 7 16.76 0.60 -14.18
CA GLY A 7 16.63 2.04 -13.93
C GLY A 7 16.44 2.43 -12.46
N LEU A 8 15.97 1.51 -11.60
CA LEU A 8 15.73 1.77 -10.17
C LEU A 8 16.72 1.05 -9.23
N GLY A 9 17.40 0.02 -9.72
CA GLY A 9 18.29 -0.81 -8.91
C GLY A 9 17.52 -1.81 -8.04
N ASP A 10 18.07 -2.14 -6.88
CA ASP A 10 17.46 -3.11 -5.97
C ASP A 10 16.33 -2.47 -5.15
N VAL A 11 15.14 -3.08 -5.22
CA VAL A 11 13.92 -2.62 -4.55
C VAL A 11 13.47 -3.68 -3.55
N LEU A 12 13.29 -3.28 -2.29
CA LEU A 12 12.78 -4.15 -1.23
C LEU A 12 11.25 -4.08 -1.17
N PHE A 13 10.58 -5.22 -1.21
CA PHE A 13 9.13 -5.38 -1.07
C PHE A 13 8.77 -6.05 0.26
N VAL A 14 7.91 -5.41 1.06
CA VAL A 14 7.46 -5.87 2.37
C VAL A 14 5.96 -5.59 2.56
N HIS A 15 5.27 -6.30 3.46
CA HIS A 15 3.87 -6.00 3.75
C HIS A 15 3.75 -4.78 4.68
N GLY A 16 4.31 -4.84 5.88
CA GLY A 16 4.32 -3.73 6.83
C GLY A 16 5.62 -2.95 6.73
N SER A 17 6.55 -3.24 7.64
CA SER A 17 7.91 -2.72 7.66
C SER A 17 8.93 -3.82 7.28
N PRO A 18 10.21 -3.47 7.09
CA PRO A 18 11.27 -4.47 6.96
C PRO A 18 11.47 -5.39 8.17
N ARG A 19 10.97 -5.02 9.36
CA ARG A 19 11.13 -5.83 10.60
C ARG A 19 9.89 -6.66 10.95
N SER A 20 8.71 -6.28 10.48
CA SER A 20 7.45 -6.92 10.85
C SER A 20 6.32 -6.57 9.88
N ASP A 21 5.49 -7.56 9.56
CA ASP A 21 4.27 -7.42 8.78
C ASP A 21 3.17 -6.65 9.54
N GLU A 22 3.23 -6.62 10.87
CA GLU A 22 2.25 -5.92 11.72
C GLU A 22 2.64 -4.45 12.00
N GLU A 23 3.82 -4.01 11.56
CA GLU A 23 4.28 -2.66 11.77
C GLU A 23 3.99 -1.78 10.55
N ALA A 24 3.25 -0.69 10.77
CA ALA A 24 2.82 0.22 9.72
C ALA A 24 3.82 1.36 9.48
N ILE A 25 4.26 1.53 8.23
CA ILE A 25 4.85 2.79 7.75
C ILE A 25 3.75 3.60 7.06
N ARG A 26 3.32 4.71 7.67
CA ARG A 26 2.26 5.59 7.16
C ARG A 26 2.86 6.78 6.41
N ARG A 27 2.03 7.44 5.60
CA ARG A 27 2.42 8.65 4.86
C ARG A 27 2.91 9.79 5.76
N ASP A 28 2.52 9.79 7.03
CA ASP A 28 2.79 10.78 8.06
C ASP A 28 3.65 10.25 9.22
N THR A 29 4.12 8.98 9.18
CA THR A 29 5.01 8.45 10.22
C THR A 29 6.27 9.33 10.31
N PRO A 30 6.63 9.82 11.52
CA PRO A 30 7.82 10.63 11.72
C PRO A 30 9.11 9.89 11.35
N GLU A 31 10.10 10.62 10.84
CA GLU A 31 11.40 10.04 10.46
C GLU A 31 12.09 9.30 11.62
N ALA A 32 12.00 9.85 12.84
CA ALA A 32 12.57 9.24 14.03
C ALA A 32 12.01 7.83 14.32
N GLU A 33 10.76 7.57 13.94
CA GLU A 33 10.13 6.25 14.06
C GLU A 33 10.53 5.32 12.91
N ILE A 34 10.70 5.86 11.69
CA ILE A 34 11.09 5.09 10.49
C ILE A 34 12.56 4.65 10.55
N LEU A 35 13.47 5.48 11.07
CA LEU A 35 14.91 5.18 11.14
C LEU A 35 15.21 3.77 11.68
N PRO A 36 14.71 3.35 12.86
CA PRO A 36 14.94 2.00 13.35
C PRO A 36 14.23 0.92 12.51
N MET A 37 13.16 1.23 11.77
CA MET A 37 12.48 0.26 10.88
C MET A 37 13.35 -0.15 9.70
N VAL A 38 14.20 0.76 9.23
CA VAL A 38 14.99 0.60 8.00
C VAL A 38 16.51 0.52 8.24
N ALA A 39 16.95 0.49 9.50
CA ALA A 39 18.36 0.60 9.88
C ALA A 39 19.28 -0.47 9.26
N HIS A 40 18.73 -1.66 8.95
CA HIS A 40 19.48 -2.78 8.35
C HIS A 40 19.10 -3.04 6.88
N VAL A 41 18.39 -2.10 6.24
CA VAL A 41 18.00 -2.21 4.83
C VAL A 41 19.04 -1.53 3.97
N CYS A 42 19.65 -2.28 3.04
CA CYS A 42 20.62 -1.74 2.10
C CYS A 42 19.94 -1.07 0.89
N GLU A 43 18.79 -1.60 0.47
CA GLU A 43 18.02 -1.17 -0.69
C GLU A 43 17.61 0.30 -0.55
N PRO A 44 17.82 1.14 -1.58
CA PRO A 44 17.46 2.56 -1.53
C PRO A 44 15.94 2.80 -1.63
N ILE A 45 15.20 1.83 -2.19
CA ILE A 45 13.76 1.91 -2.41
C ILE A 45 13.08 0.77 -1.65
N ILE A 46 12.02 1.11 -0.91
CA ILE A 46 11.19 0.17 -0.17
C ILE A 46 9.75 0.34 -0.65
N VAL A 47 9.14 -0.74 -1.13
CA VAL A 47 7.71 -0.83 -1.40
C VAL A 47 7.05 -1.56 -0.23
N CYS A 48 6.23 -0.85 0.55
CA CYS A 48 5.43 -1.39 1.64
C CYS A 48 3.95 -1.43 1.28
N GLY A 49 3.12 -2.00 2.16
CA GLY A 49 1.67 -2.08 2.05
C GLY A 49 1.02 -1.80 3.40
N HIS A 50 0.16 -2.71 3.87
CA HIS A 50 -0.48 -2.72 5.19
C HIS A 50 -1.50 -1.59 5.45
N THR A 51 -1.14 -0.33 5.21
CA THR A 51 -1.99 0.85 5.52
C THR A 51 -3.06 1.14 4.48
N HIS A 52 -3.02 0.49 3.31
CA HIS A 52 -3.97 0.69 2.22
C HIS A 52 -4.07 2.12 1.66
N ILE A 53 -3.15 3.02 2.04
CA ILE A 53 -3.09 4.40 1.56
C ILE A 53 -1.91 4.56 0.61
N GLN A 54 -2.17 5.11 -0.59
CA GLN A 54 -1.12 5.46 -1.53
C GLN A 54 -0.22 6.59 -1.01
N PHE A 55 1.09 6.37 -1.07
CA PHE A 55 2.08 7.43 -0.90
C PHE A 55 3.42 7.08 -1.55
N ASP A 56 4.20 8.11 -1.84
CA ASP A 56 5.60 8.01 -2.28
C ASP A 56 6.35 9.16 -1.60
N ARG A 57 7.32 8.84 -0.73
CA ARG A 57 8.08 9.85 0.01
C ARG A 57 9.54 9.47 0.21
N MET A 58 10.39 10.49 0.20
CA MET A 58 11.76 10.38 0.67
C MET A 58 11.82 10.61 2.18
N VAL A 59 12.38 9.67 2.94
CA VAL A 59 12.56 9.76 4.40
C VAL A 59 13.65 8.78 4.85
N ALA A 60 14.43 9.12 5.89
CA ALA A 60 15.48 8.25 6.42
C ALA A 60 16.50 7.79 5.36
N GLY A 61 16.74 8.65 4.35
CA GLY A 61 17.61 8.33 3.21
C GLY A 61 17.08 7.25 2.25
N LYS A 62 15.80 6.89 2.37
CA LYS A 62 15.12 5.88 1.53
C LYS A 62 13.95 6.51 0.77
N ARG A 63 13.65 5.99 -0.42
CA ARG A 63 12.35 6.21 -1.07
C ARG A 63 11.40 5.12 -0.59
N ILE A 64 10.35 5.50 0.14
CA ILE A 64 9.35 4.55 0.61
C ILE A 64 8.05 4.79 -0.13
N VAL A 65 7.55 3.74 -0.78
CA VAL A 65 6.36 3.74 -1.61
C VAL A 65 5.33 2.78 -1.05
N ASN A 66 4.08 3.21 -0.97
CA ASN A 66 2.95 2.35 -0.72
C ASN A 66 1.99 2.43 -1.92
N PRO A 67 1.71 1.31 -2.62
CA PRO A 67 0.82 1.31 -3.78
C PRO A 67 -0.65 1.44 -3.39
N GLY A 68 -0.98 1.41 -2.09
CA GLY A 68 -2.35 1.38 -1.58
C GLY A 68 -2.91 -0.04 -1.59
N SER A 69 -4.23 -0.15 -1.66
CA SER A 69 -4.94 -1.43 -1.72
C SER A 69 -5.85 -1.51 -2.93
N VAL A 70 -5.80 -2.65 -3.63
CA VAL A 70 -6.69 -2.96 -4.74
C VAL A 70 -8.12 -3.20 -4.25
N GLY A 71 -8.27 -3.93 -3.15
CA GLY A 71 -9.57 -4.42 -2.67
C GLY A 71 -10.12 -3.74 -1.42
N LEU A 72 -9.31 -2.96 -0.70
CA LEU A 72 -9.73 -2.20 0.48
C LEU A 72 -9.05 -0.81 0.51
N PRO A 73 -9.20 0.00 -0.55
CA PRO A 73 -8.51 1.29 -0.65
C PRO A 73 -8.90 2.23 0.49
N SER A 74 -7.97 3.07 0.93
CA SER A 74 -8.23 4.16 1.88
C SER A 74 -7.71 5.47 1.28
N ALA A 75 -8.40 6.58 1.54
CA ALA A 75 -8.15 7.88 0.93
C ALA A 75 -8.18 7.90 -0.62
N ALA A 76 -8.82 6.90 -1.23
CA ALA A 76 -8.99 6.72 -2.67
C ALA A 76 -10.36 6.09 -2.96
N ARG A 77 -10.83 6.12 -4.21
CA ARG A 77 -12.13 5.54 -4.60
C ARG A 77 -12.00 4.19 -5.29
N GLY A 78 -11.01 4.04 -6.15
CA GLY A 78 -10.76 2.86 -6.97
C GLY A 78 -9.71 1.92 -6.39
N ALA A 79 -9.41 0.88 -7.17
CA ALA A 79 -8.33 -0.04 -6.89
C ALA A 79 -6.99 0.68 -7.03
N CYS A 80 -6.22 0.76 -5.94
CA CYS A 80 -4.91 1.38 -5.90
C CYS A 80 -3.79 0.36 -6.17
N TRP A 81 -2.85 0.72 -7.05
CA TRP A 81 -1.70 -0.10 -7.42
C TRP A 81 -0.54 0.77 -7.89
N ALA A 82 0.64 0.17 -8.11
CA ALA A 82 1.79 0.86 -8.69
C ALA A 82 2.27 0.18 -9.97
N LEU A 83 2.59 0.97 -11.00
CA LEU A 83 3.36 0.52 -12.15
C LEU A 83 4.84 0.77 -11.86
N ILE A 84 5.64 -0.29 -11.86
CA ILE A 84 7.08 -0.24 -11.59
C ILE A 84 7.82 -0.55 -12.90
N GLY A 85 8.40 0.49 -13.50
CA GLY A 85 9.27 0.43 -14.67
C GLY A 85 10.59 1.16 -14.38
N THR A 86 11.01 2.04 -15.30
CA THR A 86 12.14 2.96 -15.05
C THR A 86 11.85 3.97 -13.95
N GLU A 87 10.56 4.22 -13.69
CA GLU A 87 10.04 5.00 -12.58
C GLU A 87 8.92 4.21 -11.88
N ILE A 88 8.49 4.71 -10.72
CA ILE A 88 7.34 4.15 -10.00
C ILE A 88 6.18 5.14 -10.13
N GLU A 89 5.06 4.66 -10.67
CA GLU A 89 3.83 5.44 -10.85
C GLU A 89 2.71 4.85 -9.99
N LEU A 90 2.15 5.65 -9.08
CA LEU A 90 0.94 5.30 -8.34
C LEU A 90 -0.29 5.49 -9.23
N ARG A 91 -1.13 4.46 -9.30
CA ARG A 91 -2.30 4.43 -10.17
C ARG A 91 -3.55 4.01 -9.40
N GLU A 92 -4.67 4.52 -9.87
CA GLU A 92 -6.00 4.18 -9.38
C GLU A 92 -6.85 3.74 -10.56
N THR A 93 -7.61 2.65 -10.40
CA THR A 93 -8.51 2.15 -11.43
C THR A 93 -9.93 2.11 -10.87
N LEU A 94 -10.83 2.88 -11.49
CA LEU A 94 -12.25 2.84 -11.21
C LEU A 94 -12.86 1.57 -11.82
N TYR A 95 -13.83 1.00 -11.13
CA TYR A 95 -14.58 -0.18 -11.56
C TYR A 95 -16.02 -0.05 -11.10
N ASP A 96 -16.87 -1.02 -11.45
CA ASP A 96 -18.26 -1.04 -11.00
C ASP A 96 -18.33 -1.41 -9.51
N PHE A 97 -18.33 -0.38 -8.66
CA PHE A 97 -18.33 -0.51 -7.20
C PHE A 97 -19.61 -1.18 -6.68
N GLU A 98 -20.75 -0.87 -7.29
CA GLU A 98 -22.04 -1.44 -6.89
C GLU A 98 -22.08 -2.94 -7.20
N HIS A 99 -21.62 -3.31 -8.40
CA HIS A 99 -21.51 -4.72 -8.79
C HIS A 99 -20.52 -5.47 -7.90
N ALA A 100 -19.33 -4.92 -7.66
CA ALA A 100 -18.34 -5.54 -6.78
C ALA A 100 -18.86 -5.71 -5.35
N ALA A 101 -19.50 -4.68 -4.78
CA ALA A 101 -20.11 -4.75 -3.45
C ALA A 101 -21.23 -5.80 -3.39
N ALA A 102 -22.04 -5.92 -4.44
CA ALA A 102 -23.07 -6.96 -4.53
C ALA A 102 -22.48 -8.38 -4.56
N GLU A 103 -21.39 -8.60 -5.28
CA GLU A 103 -20.70 -9.89 -5.31
C GLU A 103 -19.99 -10.21 -3.98
N ILE A 104 -19.35 -9.22 -3.35
CA ILE A 104 -18.74 -9.38 -2.02
C ILE A 104 -19.80 -9.84 -1.00
N ARG A 105 -20.99 -9.22 -0.98
CA ARG A 105 -22.08 -9.62 -0.07
C ARG A 105 -22.53 -11.07 -0.27
N LYS A 106 -22.42 -11.61 -1.49
CA LYS A 106 -22.79 -13.00 -1.82
C LYS A 106 -21.68 -14.02 -1.55
N SER A 107 -20.45 -13.57 -1.31
CA SER A 107 -19.28 -14.45 -1.20
C SER A 107 -19.30 -15.40 0.01
N GLY A 108 -20.11 -15.10 1.03
CA GLY A 108 -20.22 -15.91 2.25
C GLY A 108 -19.03 -15.77 3.22
N VAL A 109 -18.07 -14.88 2.93
CA VAL A 109 -16.95 -14.62 3.85
C VAL A 109 -17.43 -13.87 5.10
N PRO A 110 -16.80 -14.09 6.27
CA PRO A 110 -17.02 -13.22 7.42
C PRO A 110 -16.82 -11.75 7.05
N MET A 111 -17.64 -10.86 7.62
CA MET A 111 -17.57 -9.41 7.37
C MET A 111 -17.83 -8.98 5.92
N ALA A 112 -18.42 -9.84 5.07
CA ALA A 112 -18.78 -9.49 3.69
C ALA A 112 -19.57 -8.18 3.58
N GLY A 113 -20.46 -7.89 4.53
CA GLY A 113 -21.19 -6.62 4.59
C GLY A 113 -20.25 -5.42 4.75
N GLU A 114 -19.33 -5.49 5.71
CA GLU A 114 -18.36 -4.44 6.00
C GLU A 114 -17.40 -4.22 4.83
N PHE A 115 -16.92 -5.29 4.18
CA PHE A 115 -16.08 -5.17 3.00
C PHE A 115 -16.83 -4.55 1.82
N ALA A 116 -18.09 -4.91 1.60
CA ALA A 116 -18.91 -4.29 0.57
C ALA A 116 -19.14 -2.80 0.85
N ASP A 117 -19.39 -2.44 2.11
CA ASP A 117 -19.58 -1.06 2.52
C ASP A 117 -18.27 -0.25 2.40
N HIS A 118 -17.11 -0.87 2.68
CA HIS A 118 -15.79 -0.27 2.45
C HIS A 118 -15.57 0.04 0.96
N ILE A 119 -15.94 -0.86 0.05
CA ILE A 119 -15.82 -0.60 -1.39
C ILE A 119 -16.68 0.59 -1.82
N LEU A 120 -17.90 0.72 -1.30
CA LEU A 120 -18.80 1.81 -1.64
C LEU A 120 -18.37 3.14 -0.99
N ASN A 121 -17.85 3.07 0.23
CA ASN A 121 -17.53 4.21 1.09
C ASN A 121 -16.15 4.03 1.76
N PRO A 122 -15.06 4.10 0.98
CA PRO A 122 -13.72 3.90 1.53
C PRO A 122 -13.38 5.00 2.54
N PRO A 123 -12.74 4.64 3.67
CA PRO A 123 -12.39 5.58 4.72
C PRO A 123 -11.26 6.51 4.28
N VAL A 124 -11.12 7.64 4.97
CA VAL A 124 -10.00 8.59 4.75
C VAL A 124 -8.71 8.11 5.43
N ALA A 125 -8.83 7.35 6.52
CA ALA A 125 -7.71 6.74 7.21
C ALA A 125 -7.66 5.24 6.91
N GLY A 126 -6.44 4.74 6.70
CA GLY A 126 -6.17 3.31 6.64
C GLY A 126 -6.10 2.67 8.02
N PRO A 127 -6.09 1.33 8.08
CA PRO A 127 -5.91 0.57 9.32
C PRO A 127 -4.66 0.98 10.11
#